data_AF-A0A0M4D0E1-F1
#
_entry.id   AF-A0A0M4D0E1-F1
#
_cell.length_a   1.000
_cell.length_b   1.000
_cell.length_c   1.000
_cell.angle_alpha   90.00
_cell.angle_beta   90.00
_cell.angle_gamma   90.00
#
_symmetry.space_group_name_H-M   'P 1'
#
loop_
_entity.id
_entity.type
_entity.pdbx_description
1 polymer ?
#
loop_
_entity_poly.entity_id
_entity_poly.type
_entity_poly.pdbx_seq_one_letter_code
_entity_poly.pdbx_strand_id
1 'polypeptide(L)' 'MECPVCKSKTRVEIDTHSDGFAKNLQECGNCEALWTTENNRSILIHGAIPHLAVNQ' A
#
# COMPACT_ATOMS: atom_id res chain seq x y z
N MET A 1 -2.29 -5.50 9.26
CA MET A 1 -1.20 -4.52 9.12
C MET A 1 -1.82 -3.14 8.99
N GLU A 2 -1.21 -2.10 9.55
CA GLU A 2 -1.74 -0.73 9.51
C GLU A 2 -1.07 0.03 8.36
N CYS A 3 -1.87 0.69 7.51
CA CYS A 3 -1.33 1.53 6.45
C CYS A 3 -0.55 2.72 7.06
N PRO A 4 0.73 2.95 6.69
CA PRO A 4 1.51 4.05 7.25
C PRO A 4 0.99 5.44 6.82
N VAL A 5 0.11 5.52 5.81
CA VAL A 5 -0.42 6.79 5.29
C VAL A 5 -1.76 7.14 5.93
N CYS A 6 -2.78 6.29 5.76
CA CYS A 6 -4.14 6.57 6.26
C CYS A 6 -4.46 5.91 7.61
N LYS A 7 -3.55 5.09 8.16
CA LYS A 7 -3.74 4.30 9.38
C LYS A 7 -4.92 3.31 9.34
N SER A 8 -5.47 3.06 8.14
CA SER A 8 -6.50 2.05 7.95
C SER A 8 -5.89 0.65 8.14
N LYS A 9 -6.64 -0.23 8.81
CA LYS A 9 -6.27 -1.64 9.06
C LYS A 9 -7.05 -2.62 8.19
N THR A 10 -8.01 -2.11 7.43
CA THR A 10 -9.14 -2.89 6.92
C THR A 10 -8.83 -3.63 5.63
N ARG A 11 -7.84 -3.17 4.85
CA ARG A 11 -7.49 -3.75 3.55
C ARG A 11 -6.03 -3.46 3.22
N VAL A 12 -5.15 -4.36 3.65
CA VAL A 12 -3.77 -4.41 3.15
C VAL A 12 -3.69 -5.66 2.29
N GLU A 13 -3.60 -5.47 0.98
CA GLU A 13 -3.52 -6.56 0.00
C GLU A 13 -2.04 -6.79 -0.35
N ILE A 14 -1.65 -8.06 -0.45
CA ILE A 14 -0.28 -8.46 -0.79
C ILE A 14 -0.30 -8.78 -2.28
N ASP A 15 0.42 -7.98 -3.09
CA ASP A 15 0.56 -8.28 -4.51
C ASP A 15 1.47 -9.49 -4.67
N THR A 16 0.86 -10.66 -4.80
CA THR A 16 1.53 -11.96 -5.01
C THR A 16 1.73 -12.27 -6.48
N HIS A 17 1.31 -11.36 -7.38
CA HIS A 17 1.33 -11.55 -8.82
C HIS A 17 2.70 -11.27 -9.46
N SER A 18 3.63 -10.66 -8.72
CA SER A 18 4.99 -10.38 -9.19
C SER A 18 5.97 -11.40 -8.60
N ASP A 19 6.11 -12.53 -9.29
CA ASP A 19 6.87 -13.77 -8.99
C ASP A 19 8.37 -13.65 -8.64
N GLY A 20 8.86 -12.50 -8.16
CA GLY A 20 10.22 -12.41 -7.61
C GLY A 20 10.66 -11.02 -7.16
N PHE A 21 10.08 -9.95 -7.70
CA PHE A 21 10.47 -8.56 -7.38
C PHE A 21 9.62 -7.92 -6.28
N ALA A 22 8.42 -8.46 -6.01
CA ALA A 22 7.45 -7.88 -5.06
C ALA A 22 7.37 -8.64 -3.73
N LYS A 23 8.46 -9.29 -3.32
CA LYS A 23 8.50 -9.91 -1.98
C LYS A 23 8.33 -8.78 -0.95
N ASN A 24 7.19 -8.80 -0.24
CA ASN A 24 6.76 -7.81 0.77
C ASN A 24 6.13 -6.51 0.25
N LEU A 25 5.70 -6.43 -1.01
CA LEU A 25 4.90 -5.29 -1.48
C LEU A 25 3.49 -5.33 -0.88
N GLN A 26 3.03 -4.19 -0.37
CA GLN A 26 1.77 -4.03 0.33
C GLN A 26 1.03 -2.83 -0.26
N GLU A 27 -0.24 -3.03 -0.57
CA GLU A 27 -1.15 -1.99 -1.04
C GLU A 27 -2.25 -1.72 -0.02
N CYS A 28 -2.58 -0.46 0.22
CA CYS A 28 -3.75 -0.09 1.00
C CYS A 28 -4.98 0.07 0.10
N GLY A 29 -5.95 -0.84 0.22
CA GLY A 29 -7.21 -0.74 -0.52
C GLY A 29 -8.15 0.41 -0.09
N ASN A 30 -7.68 1.37 0.72
CA ASN A 30 -8.45 2.56 1.14
C ASN A 30 -7.87 3.86 0.59
N CYS A 31 -6.55 3.95 0.43
CA CYS A 31 -5.89 5.17 -0.05
C CYS A 31 -4.88 4.89 -1.17
N GLU A 32 -4.84 3.63 -1.62
CA GLU A 32 -4.01 3.15 -2.73
C GLU A 32 -2.51 3.36 -2.50
N ALA A 33 -2.10 3.58 -1.24
CA ALA A 33 -0.70 3.67 -0.88
C ALA A 33 0.00 2.34 -1.10
N LEU A 34 1.22 2.39 -1.62
CA LEU A 34 2.09 1.23 -1.84
C LEU A 34 3.35 1.35 -0.99
N TRP A 35 3.66 0.33 -0.22
CA TRP A 35 4.88 0.28 0.58
C TRP A 35 5.43 -1.14 0.65
N THR A 36 6.71 -1.26 0.99
CA THR A 36 7.33 -2.54 1.34
C THR A 36 7.67 -2.59 2.81
N THR A 37 7.77 -3.78 3.38
CA THR A 37 8.26 -3.99 4.75
C THR A 37 9.57 -4.75 4.72
N GLU A 38 10.65 -4.13 5.21
CA GLU A 38 11.97 -4.72 5.34
C GLU A 38 12.48 -4.51 6.78
N ASN A 39 12.94 -5.57 7.46
CA ASN A 39 13.48 -5.49 8.83
C ASN A 39 12.55 -4.71 9.81
N ASN A 40 11.25 -4.97 9.77
CA ASN A 40 10.20 -4.27 10.53
C ASN A 40 10.07 -2.76 10.25
N ARG A 41 10.62 -2.27 9.13
CA ARG A 41 10.47 -0.88 8.69
C ARG A 41 9.60 -0.84 7.43
N SER A 42 8.59 0.02 7.46
CA SER A 42 7.79 0.34 6.27
C SER A 42 8.50 1.38 5.43
N ILE A 43 8.81 1.02 4.18
CA ILE A 43 9.39 1.92 3.19
C ILE A 43 8.29 2.28 2.20
N LEU A 44 7.85 3.54 2.24
CA LEU A 44 6.81 4.05 1.36
C LEU A 44 7.35 4.18 -0.07
N ILE A 45 6.66 3.56 -1.03
CA ILE A 45 7.00 3.59 -2.46
C ILE A 45 6.09 4.58 -3.17
N HIS A 46 4.78 4.53 -2.86
CA HIS A 46 3.77 5.45 -3.36
C HIS A 46 2.89 5.94 -2.20
N GLY A 47 2.68 7.26 -2.11
CA GLY A 47 1.84 7.88 -1.10
C GLY A 47 0.35 7.59 -1.32
N ALA A 48 -0.50 8.22 -0.51
CA ALA A 48 -1.93 8.20 -0.81
C ALA A 48 -2.20 9.04 -2.05
N ILE A 49 -2.91 8.46 -3.02
CA ILE A 49 -3.60 9.27 -4.00
C ILE A 49 -4.85 9.78 -3.27
N PRO A 50 -5.01 11.09 -3.00
CA PRO A 50 -6.34 11.57 -2.65
C PRO A 50 -7.19 11.18 -3.85
N HIS A 51 -8.17 10.31 -3.63
CA HIS A 51 -9.18 9.99 -4.62
C HIS A 51 -9.95 11.29 -4.88
N LEU A 52 -9.37 12.16 -5.70
CA LEU A 52 -10.04 13.27 -6.36
C LEU A 52 -11.05 12.54 -7.19
N ALA A 53 -12.25 12.38 -6.63
CA ALA A 53 -13.42 11.93 -7.35
C ALA A 53 -13.46 12.80 -8.62
N VAL A 54 -13.05 12.21 -9.74
CA VAL A 54 -13.16 12.84 -11.04
C VAL A 54 -14.64 12.78 -11.35
N ASN A 55 -15.37 13.77 -10.86
CA ASN A 55 -16.74 14.01 -11.30
C ASN A 55 -16.60 14.49 -12.74
N GLN A 56 -16.75 13.56 -13.70
CA GLN A 56 -17.06 13.86 -15.09
C GLN A 56 -18.52 14.27 -15.23
#